data_AF-A0A968QRA9-F1
#
_entry.id   AF-A0A968QRA9-F1
#
_cell.length_a   1.000
_cell.length_b   1.000
_cell.length_c   1.000
_cell.angle_alpha   90.00
_cell.angle_beta   90.00
_cell.angle_gamma   90.00
#
_symmetry.space_group_name_H-M   'P 1'
#
loop_
_entity.id
_entity.type
_entity.pdbx_description
1 polymer ?
#
loop_
_entity_poly.entity_id
_entity_poly.type
_entity_poly.pdbx_seq_one_letter_code
_entity_poly.pdbx_strand_id
1 'polypeptide(L)' 'MDLADAVLTLQILSGIHTGNQTISQDADVNGDGKIGIEELIYILQKTAGLR' A
#
# COMPACT_ATOMS: atom_id res chain seq x y z
N MET A 1 -3.52 3.25 7.18
CA MET A 1 -3.95 2.08 6.38
C MET A 1 -5.44 2.10 6.20
N ASP A 2 -5.84 2.84 5.18
CA ASP A 2 -7.20 2.96 4.67
C ASP A 2 -7.22 2.75 3.14
N LEU A 3 -8.35 3.00 2.49
CA LEU A 3 -8.47 2.82 1.05
C LEU A 3 -7.61 3.81 0.25
N ALA A 4 -7.25 4.97 0.81
CA ALA A 4 -6.35 5.90 0.15
C ALA A 4 -4.93 5.33 0.05
N ASP A 5 -4.47 4.62 1.08
CA ASP A 5 -3.21 3.88 1.06
C ASP A 5 -3.23 2.77 -0.02
N ALA A 6 -4.37 2.09 -0.23
CA ALA A 6 -4.48 1.10 -1.32
C ALA A 6 -4.37 1.73 -2.71
N VAL A 7 -4.99 2.90 -2.91
CA VAL A 7 -4.90 3.64 -4.18
C VAL A 7 -3.47 4.11 -4.42
N LEU A 8 -2.78 4.59 -3.39
CA LEU A 8 -1.37 4.97 -3.46
C LEU A 8 -0.49 3.79 -3.89
N THR A 9 -0.66 2.64 -3.25
CA THR A 9 0.07 1.41 -3.58
C THR A 9 -0.20 0.97 -5.03
N LEU A 10 -1.45 1.05 -5.50
CA LEU A 10 -1.80 0.77 -6.90
C LEU A 10 -1.12 1.73 -7.88
N GLN A 11 -1.05 3.03 -7.56
CA GLN A 11 -0.35 4.00 -8.39
C GLN A 11 1.14 3.65 -8.52
N ILE A 12 1.80 3.33 -7.41
CA ILE A 12 3.20 2.89 -7.40
C ILE A 12 3.40 1.63 -8.24
N LEU A 13 2.55 0.62 -8.06
CA LEU A 13 2.60 -0.64 -8.82
C LEU A 13 2.34 -0.45 -10.31
N SER A 14 1.50 0.52 -10.68
CA SER A 14 1.22 0.88 -12.07
C SER A 14 2.31 1.74 -12.72
N GLY A 15 3.38 2.08 -11.98
CA GLY A 15 4.44 2.96 -12.46
C GLY A 15 4.02 4.43 -12.59
N ILE A 16 2.89 4.81 -11.99
CA ILE A 16 2.47 6.21 -11.91
C ILE A 16 3.37 6.90 -10.89
N HIS A 17 4.00 8.00 -11.31
CA HIS A 17 4.78 8.85 -10.42
C HIS A 17 3.85 9.48 -9.38
N THR A 18 3.93 9.01 -8.13
CA THR A 18 3.21 9.56 -6.97
C THR A 18 3.90 10.79 -6.37
N GLY A 19 4.92 11.34 -7.03
CA GLY A 19 5.70 12.48 -6.56
C GLY A 19 6.51 12.15 -5.30
N ASN A 20 6.61 13.10 -4.37
CA ASN A 20 7.33 12.95 -3.10
C ASN A 20 6.44 12.40 -1.98
N GLN A 21 5.42 11.60 -2.30
CA GLN A 21 4.59 11.01 -1.25
C GLN A 21 5.44 10.08 -0.40
N THR A 22 5.52 10.43 0.89
CA THR A 22 6.26 9.68 1.88
C THR A 22 5.41 8.47 2.25
N ILE A 23 5.89 7.29 1.92
CA ILE A 23 5.23 6.05 2.33
C ILE A 23 5.68 5.76 3.76
N SER A 24 4.73 5.61 4.68
CA SER A 24 5.06 5.22 6.06
C SER A 24 5.65 3.82 6.06
N GLN A 25 6.65 3.56 6.90
CA GLN A 25 7.15 2.20 7.13
C GLN A 25 6.06 1.27 7.65
N ASP A 26 5.02 1.80 8.30
CA ASP A 26 3.85 1.00 8.70
C ASP A 26 3.07 0.43 7.51
N ALA A 27 3.32 0.94 6.29
CA ALA A 27 2.71 0.44 5.08
C ALA A 27 3.38 -0.84 4.56
N ASP A 28 4.64 -1.08 4.93
CA ASP A 28 5.42 -2.28 4.60
C ASP A 28 5.05 -3.39 5.60
N VAL A 29 4.16 -4.28 5.17
CA VAL A 29 3.58 -5.30 6.05
C VAL A 29 4.40 -6.57 6.10
N ASN A 30 5.19 -6.84 5.05
CA ASN A 30 6.06 -8.00 4.97
C ASN A 30 7.48 -7.71 5.51
N GLY A 31 7.83 -6.43 5.73
CA GLY A 31 9.10 -5.96 6.26
C GLY A 31 10.23 -6.02 5.23
N ASP A 32 9.94 -6.01 3.93
CA ASP A 32 10.93 -6.14 2.86
C ASP A 32 11.55 -4.80 2.42
N GLY A 33 11.08 -3.69 3.01
CA GLY A 33 11.49 -2.33 2.70
C GLY A 33 10.93 -1.80 1.37
N LYS A 34 9.94 -2.47 0.78
CA LYS A 34 9.29 -2.12 -0.48
C LYS A 34 7.78 -2.11 -0.30
N ILE A 35 7.11 -1.54 -1.30
CA ILE A 35 5.65 -1.48 -1.36
C ILE A 35 5.24 -2.22 -2.62
N GLY A 36 4.60 -3.37 -2.40
CA GLY A 36 4.25 -4.34 -3.40
C GLY A 36 2.77 -4.70 -3.40
N ILE A 37 2.46 -5.81 -4.07
CA ILE A 37 1.11 -6.39 -4.10
C ILE A 37 0.69 -6.91 -2.72
N GLU A 38 1.65 -7.27 -1.88
CA GLU A 38 1.43 -7.86 -0.56
C GLU A 38 0.74 -6.85 0.37
N GLU A 39 1.28 -5.62 0.39
CA GLU A 39 0.75 -4.47 1.11
C GLU A 39 -0.64 -4.09 0.57
N LEU A 40 -0.81 -4.10 -0.75
CA LEU A 40 -2.10 -3.82 -1.38
C LEU A 40 -3.18 -4.81 -0.92
N ILE A 41 -2.87 -6.11 -0.94
CA ILE A 41 -3.79 -7.16 -0.51
C ILE A 41 -4.11 -6.99 0.98
N TYR A 42 -3.12 -6.68 1.81
CA TYR A 42 -3.33 -6.45 3.23
C TYR A 42 -4.28 -5.27 3.49
N ILE A 43 -4.07 -4.13 2.82
CA ILE A 43 -4.92 -2.95 2.97
C ILE A 43 -6.35 -3.26 2.52
N LEU A 44 -6.52 -3.97 1.40
CA LEU A 44 -7.85 -4.37 0.90
C LEU A 44 -8.56 -5.33 1.86
N GLN A 45 -7.85 -6.30 2.43
CA GLN A 45 -8.41 -7.22 3.42
C GLN A 45 -8.86 -6.49 4.69
N LYS A 46 -8.05 -5.55 5.17
CA LYS A 46 -8.33 -4.76 6.37
C LYS A 46 -9.50 -3.79 6.16
N THR A 47 -9.53 -3.10 5.02
CA THR A 47 -10.59 -2.15 4.68
C THR A 47 -11.93 -2.82 4.35
N ALA A 48 -11.90 -4.02 3.78
CA ALA A 48 -13.09 -4.82 3.56
C ALA A 48 -13.56 -5.61 4.80
N GLY A 49 -12.88 -5.46 5.94
CA GLY A 49 -13.25 -6.11 7.20
C GLY A 49 -13.12 -7.63 7.19
N LEU A 50 -12.30 -8.18 6.30
CA LEU A 50 -11.99 -9.61 6.27
C LEU A 50 -10.93 -10.01 7.33
N ARG A 51 -10.24 -9.02 7.92
CA ARG A 51 -9.19 -9.18 8.93
C ARG A 51 -9.17 -8.00 9.90
#